data_AF-G2ZHA5-F1
#
_entry.id   AF-G2ZHA5-F1
#
_cell.length_a   1.000
_cell.length_b   1.000
_cell.length_c   1.000
_cell.angle_alpha   90.00
_cell.angle_beta   90.00
_cell.angle_gamma   90.00
#
_symmetry.space_group_name_H-M   'P 1'
#
loop_
_entity.id
_entity.type
_entity.pdbx_description
1 polymer ?
#
loop_
_entity_poly.entity_id
_entity_poly.type
_entity_poly.pdbx_seq_one_letter_code
_entity_poly.pdbx_strand_id
1 'polypeptide(L)'
;SLITSKQKSLFTFKDVAGNTEEKEEMTELIDFLKQPQKYETIGAAIPRGVLLEGPPGTGKTLLAKALAGEANVPFCAVSGSEFVEMYVGVGASRVRKLFKEAKLNAPCVLFIDEIDVLGGKRGGNYSGGNQEKDQTLNQLLTEMDGFTPSQ
;
A
#
# COMPACT_ATOMS: atom_id res chain seq x y z
N SER A 1 -11.88 9.37 9.06
CA SER A 1 -11.32 8.30 8.21
C SER A 1 -9.89 8.67 7.92
N LEU A 2 -8.91 7.77 8.10
CA LEU A 2 -7.53 8.01 7.62
C LEU A 2 -7.44 7.79 6.09
N ILE A 3 -8.44 7.10 5.54
CA ILE A 3 -8.57 6.91 4.10
C ILE A 3 -9.25 8.13 3.50
N THR A 4 -8.52 8.84 2.63
CA THR A 4 -8.94 10.10 2.00
C THR A 4 -9.95 9.88 0.86
N SER A 5 -10.00 8.69 0.25
CA SER A 5 -10.99 8.34 -0.77
C SER A 5 -11.51 6.92 -0.59
N LYS A 6 -12.84 6.76 -0.48
CA LYS A 6 -13.54 5.46 -0.62
C LYS A 6 -14.38 5.47 -1.89
N GLN A 7 -13.76 5.81 -3.00
CA GLN A 7 -14.44 5.84 -4.29
C GLN A 7 -13.87 4.75 -5.19
N LYS A 8 -14.78 4.10 -5.90
CA LYS A 8 -14.43 3.20 -6.99
C LYS A 8 -13.69 4.03 -8.03
N SER A 9 -12.45 3.66 -8.32
CA SER A 9 -11.66 4.37 -9.34
C SER A 9 -12.36 4.22 -10.69
N LEU A 10 -12.72 5.34 -11.33
CA LEU A 10 -13.19 5.36 -12.71
C LEU A 10 -12.02 5.34 -13.71
N PHE A 11 -10.79 5.35 -13.21
CA PHE A 11 -9.56 5.43 -13.98
C PHE A 11 -9.03 4.01 -14.26
N THR A 12 -8.61 3.74 -15.49
CA THR A 12 -8.21 2.40 -15.98
C THR A 12 -6.85 2.46 -16.69
N PHE A 13 -6.29 1.33 -17.12
CA PHE A 13 -4.99 1.34 -17.83
C PHE A 13 -5.03 2.06 -19.17
N LYS A 14 -6.22 2.28 -19.73
CA LYS A 14 -6.43 3.10 -20.93
C LYS A 14 -6.08 4.57 -20.69
N ASP A 15 -6.21 5.03 -19.45
CA ASP A 15 -5.97 6.41 -19.06
C ASP A 15 -4.50 6.67 -18.65
N VAL A 16 -3.69 5.62 -18.59
CA VAL A 16 -2.24 5.70 -18.33
C VAL A 16 -1.52 5.61 -19.68
N ALA A 17 -0.70 6.60 -20.03
CA ALA A 17 0.17 6.52 -21.21
C ALA A 17 1.46 5.76 -20.88
N GLY A 18 1.96 4.93 -21.81
CA GLY A 18 3.20 4.16 -21.63
C GLY A 18 3.08 3.04 -20.58
N ASN A 19 4.19 2.76 -19.89
CA ASN A 19 4.36 1.74 -18.85
C ASN A 19 3.83 0.36 -19.26
N THR A 20 4.16 -0.09 -20.47
CA THR A 20 3.60 -1.32 -21.05
C THR A 20 3.99 -2.55 -20.22
N GLU A 21 5.26 -2.64 -19.82
CA GLU A 21 5.80 -3.74 -19.02
C GLU A 21 5.18 -3.76 -17.62
N GLU A 22 5.10 -2.62 -16.95
CA GLU A 22 4.51 -2.52 -15.61
C GLU A 22 3.01 -2.84 -15.62
N LYS A 23 2.29 -2.47 -16.68
CA LYS A 23 0.88 -2.85 -16.85
C LYS A 23 0.71 -4.36 -17.05
N GLU A 24 1.62 -4.99 -17.78
CA GLU A 24 1.61 -6.43 -18.00
C GLU A 24 1.83 -7.17 -16.67
N GLU A 25 2.85 -6.80 -15.90
CA GLU A 25 3.10 -7.35 -14.55
C GLU A 25 1.90 -7.17 -13.61
N MET A 26 1.24 -6.01 -13.67
CA MET A 26 0.07 -5.73 -12.85
C MET A 26 -1.18 -6.55 -13.23
N THR A 27 -1.20 -7.19 -14.40
CA THR A 27 -2.33 -8.02 -14.84
C THR A 27 -2.53 -9.22 -13.91
N GLU A 28 -1.45 -9.80 -13.38
CA GLU A 28 -1.53 -10.89 -12.41
C GLU A 28 -2.18 -10.45 -11.10
N LEU A 29 -1.87 -9.24 -10.64
CA LEU A 29 -2.47 -8.64 -9.44
C LEU A 29 -3.96 -8.37 -9.65
N ILE A 30 -4.35 -7.95 -10.85
CA ILE A 30 -5.75 -7.74 -11.21
C ILE A 30 -6.52 -9.06 -11.23
N ASP A 31 -5.96 -10.14 -11.78
CA ASP A 31 -6.60 -11.47 -11.74
C ASP A 31 -6.79 -11.93 -10.29
N PHE A 32 -5.75 -11.77 -9.46
CA PHE A 32 -5.83 -12.08 -8.03
C PHE A 32 -6.93 -11.28 -7.31
N LEU A 33 -7.00 -9.96 -7.50
CA LEU A 33 -8.00 -9.13 -6.84
C LEU A 33 -9.44 -9.47 -7.27
N LYS A 34 -9.62 -9.95 -8.51
CA LYS A 34 -10.93 -10.39 -9.03
C LYS A 34 -11.30 -11.79 -8.57
N GLN A 35 -10.32 -12.69 -8.40
CA GLN A 35 -10.53 -14.11 -8.12
C GLN A 35 -9.64 -14.63 -6.98
N PRO A 36 -9.70 -14.05 -5.76
CA PRO A 36 -8.76 -14.41 -4.69
C PRO A 36 -8.84 -15.88 -4.27
N GLN A 37 -10.04 -16.48 -4.30
CA GLN A 37 -10.30 -17.88 -3.94
C GLN A 37 -9.53 -18.90 -4.82
N LYS A 38 -9.28 -18.55 -6.09
CA LYS A 38 -8.52 -19.41 -7.02
C LYS A 38 -7.09 -19.61 -6.54
N TYR A 39 -6.50 -18.59 -5.92
CA TYR A 39 -5.11 -18.62 -5.44
C TYR A 39 -4.99 -19.30 -4.08
N GLU A 40 -6.00 -19.18 -3.22
CA GLU A 40 -6.08 -19.90 -1.95
C GLU A 40 -6.16 -21.41 -2.15
N THR A 41 -6.98 -21.88 -3.10
CA THR A 41 -7.20 -23.32 -3.34
C THR A 41 -5.98 -24.04 -3.91
N ILE A 42 -5.12 -23.35 -4.65
CA ILE A 42 -3.88 -23.90 -5.23
C ILE A 42 -2.65 -23.71 -4.32
N GLY A 43 -2.82 -23.07 -3.15
CA GLY A 43 -1.72 -22.80 -2.22
C GLY A 43 -0.68 -21.82 -2.76
N ALA A 44 -1.05 -20.95 -3.70
CA ALA A 44 -0.12 -19.98 -4.28
C ALA A 44 0.27 -18.91 -3.26
N ALA A 45 1.55 -18.54 -3.23
CA ALA A 45 2.04 -17.45 -2.40
C ALA A 45 1.54 -16.11 -2.97
N ILE A 46 0.70 -15.42 -2.22
CA ILE A 46 0.20 -14.10 -2.59
C ILE A 46 1.32 -13.07 -2.40
N PRO A 47 1.56 -12.17 -3.37
CA PRO A 47 2.50 -11.06 -3.18
C PRO A 47 2.13 -10.24 -1.95
N ARG A 48 3.08 -10.01 -1.04
CA ARG A 48 2.83 -9.27 0.22
C ARG A 48 2.59 -7.77 0.01
N GLY A 49 2.99 -7.26 -1.15
CA GLY A 49 2.85 -5.87 -1.55
C GLY A 49 3.64 -5.59 -2.83
N VAL A 50 3.43 -4.41 -3.42
CA VAL A 50 4.17 -3.94 -4.59
C VAL A 50 4.83 -2.62 -4.23
N LEU A 51 6.12 -2.50 -4.52
CA LEU A 51 6.85 -1.24 -4.40
C LEU A 51 6.98 -0.62 -5.80
N LEU A 52 6.44 0.58 -5.97
CA LEU A 52 6.61 1.36 -7.19
C LEU A 52 7.73 2.37 -6.98
N GLU A 53 8.86 2.17 -7.66
CA GLU A 53 10.01 3.07 -7.61
C GLU A 53 10.25 3.73 -8.97
N GLY A 54 10.71 4.98 -8.95
CA GLY A 54 11.11 5.70 -10.16
C GLY A 54 11.04 7.21 -9.99
N PRO A 55 11.51 8.00 -10.97
CA PRO A 55 11.49 9.46 -10.91
C PRO A 55 10.10 10.05 -10.64
N PRO A 56 10.00 11.25 -10.04
CA PRO A 56 8.71 11.93 -9.91
C PRO A 56 8.09 12.19 -11.29
N GLY A 57 6.76 12.10 -11.39
CA GLY A 57 6.04 12.33 -12.65
C GLY A 57 5.90 11.14 -13.59
N THR A 58 6.41 9.94 -13.25
CA THR A 58 6.26 8.72 -14.08
C THR A 58 4.90 8.02 -13.96
N GLY A 59 3.93 8.64 -13.31
CA GLY A 59 2.57 8.12 -13.22
C GLY A 59 2.35 6.98 -12.22
N LYS A 60 3.24 6.72 -11.26
CA LYS A 60 3.08 5.68 -10.23
C LYS A 60 1.71 5.70 -9.53
N THR A 61 1.28 6.88 -9.05
CA THR A 61 -0.02 7.06 -8.40
C THR A 61 -1.19 6.83 -9.36
N LEU A 62 -1.04 7.20 -10.64
CA LEU A 62 -2.05 6.97 -11.67
C LEU A 62 -2.14 5.47 -12.02
N LEU A 63 -1.01 4.80 -12.09
CA LEU A 63 -0.91 3.36 -12.34
C LEU A 63 -1.58 2.55 -11.22
N ALA A 64 -1.34 2.91 -9.96
CA ALA A 64 -2.01 2.28 -8.81
C ALA A 64 -3.54 2.51 -8.81
N LYS A 65 -3.99 3.72 -9.16
CA LYS A 65 -5.43 4.04 -9.32
C LYS A 65 -6.06 3.24 -10.47
N ALA A 66 -5.32 3.08 -11.56
CA ALA A 66 -5.75 2.33 -12.72
C ALA A 66 -5.89 0.83 -12.39
N LEU A 67 -4.93 0.25 -11.67
CA LEU A 67 -5.00 -1.13 -11.18
C LEU A 67 -6.27 -1.39 -10.36
N ALA A 68 -6.62 -0.48 -9.45
CA ALA A 68 -7.86 -0.59 -8.67
C ALA A 68 -9.12 -0.49 -9.54
N GLY A 69 -9.10 0.38 -10.57
CA GLY A 69 -10.19 0.50 -11.54
C GLY A 69 -10.35 -0.75 -12.40
N GLU A 70 -9.26 -1.31 -12.92
CA GLU A 70 -9.24 -2.57 -13.67
C GLU A 70 -9.75 -3.74 -12.84
N ALA A 71 -9.35 -3.81 -11.56
CA ALA A 71 -9.81 -4.80 -10.59
C ALA A 71 -11.24 -4.53 -10.08
N ASN A 72 -11.80 -3.34 -10.33
CA ASN A 72 -13.13 -2.93 -9.91
C ASN A 72 -13.30 -2.91 -8.37
N VAL A 73 -12.22 -2.63 -7.64
CA VAL A 73 -12.16 -2.61 -6.16
C VAL A 73 -11.99 -1.20 -5.60
N PRO A 74 -12.29 -0.95 -4.32
CA PRO A 74 -12.01 0.34 -3.67
C PRO A 74 -10.52 0.69 -3.71
N PHE A 75 -10.22 1.96 -3.95
CA PHE A 75 -8.86 2.52 -3.87
C PHE A 75 -8.73 3.40 -2.63
N CYS A 76 -7.91 2.96 -1.68
CA CYS A 76 -7.63 3.65 -0.42
C CYS A 76 -6.22 4.23 -0.49
N ALA A 77 -6.07 5.54 -0.42
CA ALA A 77 -4.75 6.19 -0.44
C ALA A 77 -4.46 6.95 0.85
N VAL A 78 -3.18 6.96 1.22
CA VAL A 78 -2.61 7.68 2.37
C VAL A 78 -1.19 8.14 2.01
N SER A 79 -0.75 9.30 2.51
CA SER A 79 0.65 9.71 2.38
C SER A 79 1.49 9.16 3.55
N GLY A 80 2.70 8.69 3.29
CA GLY A 80 3.66 8.23 4.29
C GLY A 80 4.00 9.31 5.33
N SER A 81 3.90 10.58 4.94
CA SER A 81 4.06 11.72 5.85
C SER A 81 3.00 11.77 6.97
N GLU A 82 1.81 11.19 6.75
CA GLU A 82 0.75 11.15 7.76
C GLU A 82 1.11 10.26 8.96
N PHE A 83 2.16 9.46 8.87
CA PHE A 83 2.61 8.63 9.98
C PHE A 83 3.80 9.23 10.74
N VAL A 84 4.35 10.37 10.30
CA VAL A 84 5.44 11.06 11.00
C VAL A 84 4.85 11.99 12.05
N GLU A 85 5.11 11.70 13.32
CA GLU A 85 4.57 12.45 14.45
C GLU A 85 5.60 12.68 15.56
N MET A 86 5.42 13.75 16.33
CA MET A 86 6.30 14.04 17.47
C MET A 86 5.97 13.21 18.71
N TYR A 87 4.79 12.57 18.73
CA TYR A 87 4.32 11.81 19.88
C TYR A 87 4.54 10.31 19.67
N VAL A 88 5.26 9.70 20.60
CA VAL A 88 5.59 8.27 20.59
C VAL A 88 4.33 7.42 20.46
N GLY A 89 4.34 6.48 19.51
CA GLY A 89 3.27 5.50 19.31
C GLY A 89 2.06 6.01 18.53
N VAL A 90 1.96 7.31 18.21
CA VAL A 90 0.84 7.84 17.42
C VAL A 90 0.92 7.33 15.98
N GLY A 91 2.09 7.36 15.34
CA GLY A 91 2.28 6.81 13.98
C GLY A 91 1.93 5.32 13.91
N ALA A 92 2.47 4.51 14.82
CA ALA A 92 2.13 3.07 14.92
C ALA A 92 0.63 2.81 15.13
N SER A 93 -0.06 3.61 15.94
CA SER A 93 -1.51 3.50 16.13
C SER A 93 -2.30 3.81 14.85
N ARG A 94 -1.86 4.82 14.08
CA ARG A 94 -2.44 5.14 12.76
C ARG A 94 -2.25 4.01 11.76
N VAL A 95 -1.07 3.38 11.72
CA VAL A 95 -0.81 2.21 10.87
C VAL A 95 -1.80 1.07 11.19
N ARG A 96 -1.99 0.71 12.46
CA ARG A 96 -2.97 -0.32 12.87
C ARG A 96 -4.39 0.05 12.42
N LYS A 97 -4.78 1.31 12.61
CA LYS A 97 -6.11 1.79 12.22
C LYS A 97 -6.31 1.75 10.71
N LEU A 98 -5.30 2.14 9.93
CA LEU A 98 -5.31 2.08 8.48
C LEU A 98 -5.52 0.66 7.97
N PHE A 99 -4.71 -0.30 8.45
CA PHE A 99 -4.80 -1.69 8.02
C PHE A 99 -6.12 -2.34 8.47
N LYS A 100 -6.61 -2.01 9.67
CA LYS A 100 -7.96 -2.41 10.10
C LYS A 100 -9.04 -1.90 9.15
N GLU A 101 -8.95 -0.64 8.73
CA GLU A 101 -9.92 -0.06 7.80
C GLU A 101 -9.80 -0.68 6.40
N ALA A 102 -8.59 -0.94 5.89
CA ALA A 102 -8.38 -1.64 4.62
C ALA A 102 -8.97 -3.06 4.65
N LYS A 103 -8.74 -3.83 5.73
CA LYS A 103 -9.31 -5.17 5.92
C LYS A 103 -10.84 -5.17 5.88
N LEU A 104 -11.49 -4.15 6.43
CA LEU A 104 -12.96 -4.00 6.37
C LEU A 104 -13.50 -3.68 4.97
N ASN A 105 -12.65 -3.18 4.06
CA ASN A 105 -13.01 -2.87 2.68
C ASN A 105 -12.45 -3.88 1.68
N ALA A 106 -11.87 -5.00 2.15
CA ALA A 106 -11.30 -6.02 1.29
C ALA A 106 -12.39 -6.68 0.41
N PRO A 107 -12.09 -7.01 -0.86
CA PRO A 107 -10.83 -6.73 -1.57
C PRO A 107 -10.70 -5.24 -1.93
N CYS A 108 -9.52 -4.65 -1.67
CA CYS A 108 -9.22 -3.25 -1.98
C CYS A 108 -7.72 -3.04 -2.27
N VAL A 109 -7.38 -1.92 -2.90
CA VAL A 109 -5.99 -1.45 -3.04
C VAL A 109 -5.70 -0.43 -1.95
N LEU A 110 -4.72 -0.71 -1.09
CA LEU A 110 -4.15 0.25 -0.15
C LEU A 110 -2.86 0.82 -0.76
N PHE A 111 -2.89 2.10 -1.14
CA PHE A 111 -1.75 2.81 -1.69
C PHE A 111 -1.15 3.75 -0.64
N ILE A 112 0.14 3.58 -0.37
CA ILE A 112 0.92 4.45 0.52
C ILE A 112 1.90 5.22 -0.35
N ASP A 113 1.66 6.51 -0.54
CA ASP A 113 2.58 7.39 -1.27
C ASP A 113 3.74 7.82 -0.37
N GLU A 114 4.89 8.20 -0.93
CA GLU A 114 6.05 8.72 -0.18
C GLU A 114 6.45 7.83 1.02
N ILE A 115 6.44 6.51 0.83
CA ILE A 115 6.76 5.56 1.90
C ILE A 115 8.21 5.69 2.40
N ASP A 116 9.09 6.21 1.57
CA ASP A 116 10.48 6.51 1.88
C ASP A 116 10.64 7.52 3.04
N VAL A 117 9.62 8.34 3.30
CA VAL A 117 9.55 9.23 4.48
C VAL A 117 9.65 8.45 5.80
N LEU A 118 9.20 7.19 5.80
CA LEU A 118 9.33 6.25 6.92
C LEU A 118 10.62 5.41 6.89
N GLY A 119 11.30 5.33 5.75
CA GLY A 119 12.45 4.45 5.49
C GLY A 119 13.82 5.01 5.88
N GLY A 120 13.90 5.94 6.84
CA GLY A 120 15.15 6.60 7.24
C GLY A 120 16.27 5.62 7.61
N LYS A 121 17.50 5.88 7.12
CA LYS A 121 18.68 5.03 7.40
C LYS A 121 18.89 4.85 8.90
N ARG A 122 18.95 3.60 9.36
CA ARG A 122 19.48 3.20 10.67
C ARG A 122 20.97 3.55 10.73
N GLY A 123 21.32 4.78 11.10
CA GLY A 123 22.72 5.15 11.31
C GLY A 123 22.99 6.65 11.28
N GLY A 124 23.33 7.20 12.45
CA GLY A 124 23.95 8.51 12.58
C GLY A 124 23.32 9.39 13.67
N ASN A 125 23.88 9.29 14.87
CA ASN A 125 23.79 10.25 15.98
C ASN A 125 22.47 10.31 16.78
N TYR A 126 22.53 9.66 17.94
CA TYR A 126 21.89 10.02 19.22
C TYR A 126 21.09 11.34 19.25
N SER A 127 19.83 11.29 18.87
CA SER A 127 18.79 12.22 19.33
C SER A 127 17.43 11.55 19.10
N GLY A 128 16.56 11.51 20.12
CA GLY A 128 15.40 10.62 20.25
C GLY A 128 14.29 10.70 19.19
N GLY A 129 14.47 11.43 18.09
CA GLY A 129 13.51 11.52 16.98
C GLY A 129 13.46 10.29 16.06
N ASN A 130 14.53 9.48 15.99
CA ASN A 130 14.55 8.29 15.13
C ASN A 130 13.73 7.11 15.69
N GLN A 131 13.50 7.08 17.01
CA GLN A 131 12.82 5.96 17.67
C GLN A 131 11.34 5.86 17.28
N GLU A 132 10.67 6.99 17.06
CA GLU A 132 9.26 7.02 16.65
C GLU A 132 9.10 6.48 15.22
N LYS A 133 9.93 6.96 14.29
CA LYS A 133 9.92 6.49 12.89
C LYS A 133 10.21 4.99 12.79
N ASP A 134 11.21 4.51 13.52
CA ASP A 134 11.54 3.07 13.57
C ASP A 134 10.37 2.24 14.12
N GLN A 135 9.67 2.73 15.15
CA GLN A 135 8.51 2.06 15.72
C GLN A 135 7.36 2.00 14.71
N THR A 136 7.07 3.11 14.03
CA THR A 136 6.03 3.21 13.01
C THR A 136 6.34 2.31 11.81
N LEU A 137 7.59 2.27 11.34
CA LEU A 137 8.06 1.38 10.28
C LEU A 137 7.92 -0.10 10.68
N ASN A 138 8.36 -0.48 11.88
CA ASN A 138 8.22 -1.86 12.36
C ASN A 138 6.75 -2.28 12.46
N GLN A 139 5.86 -1.36 12.85
CA GLN A 139 4.43 -1.63 12.88
C GLN A 139 3.85 -1.82 11.48
N LEU A 140 4.32 -1.04 10.48
CA LEU A 140 3.93 -1.22 9.09
C LEU A 140 4.35 -2.61 8.57
N LEU A 141 5.60 -2.99 8.80
CA LEU A 141 6.12 -4.31 8.45
C LEU A 141 5.31 -5.43 9.12
N THR A 142 5.00 -5.27 10.42
CA THR A 142 4.19 -6.24 11.16
C THR A 142 2.80 -6.43 10.56
N GLU A 143 2.15 -5.35 10.12
CA GLU A 143 0.82 -5.45 9.47
C GLU A 143 0.91 -6.06 8.06
N MET A 144 1.99 -5.79 7.32
CA MET A 144 2.27 -6.40 6.00
C MET A 144 2.62 -7.89 6.10
N ASP A 145 3.33 -8.32 7.15
CA ASP A 145 3.60 -9.73 7.42
C ASP A 145 2.35 -10.46 7.93
N GLY A 146 1.55 -9.75 8.74
CA GLY A 146 0.25 -10.18 9.25
C GLY A 146 -0.84 -10.28 8.18
N PHE A 147 -0.60 -9.82 6.95
CA PHE A 147 -1.37 -10.17 5.75
C PHE A 147 -1.09 -11.63 5.34
N THR A 148 -1.39 -12.55 6.26
CA THR A 148 -1.53 -13.96 5.93
C THR A 148 -2.88 -14.15 5.23
N PRO A 149 -2.98 -15.00 4.19
CA PRO A 149 -4.27 -15.50 3.78
C PRO A 149 -4.88 -16.17 5.01
N SER A 150 -6.09 -15.77 5.33
CA SER A 150 -6.89 -16.11 6.51
C SER A 150 -6.60 -17.51 7.07
N GLN A 151 -6.44 -17.59 8.39
CA GLN A 151 -7.19 -18.61 9.14
C GLN A 151 -8.68 -18.27 9.07
#